data_AF-A0A8C9F6V6-F1
#
_entry.id   AF-A0A8C9F6V6-F1
#
_cell.length_a   1.000
_cell.length_b   1.000
_cell.length_c   1.000
_cell.angle_alpha   90.00
_cell.angle_beta   90.00
_cell.angle_gamma   90.00
#
_symmetry.space_group_name_H-M   'P 1'
#
loop_
_entity.id
_entity.type
_entity.pdbx_description
1 polymer ?
#
loop_
_entity_poly.entity_id
_entity_poly.type
_entity_poly.pdbx_seq_one_letter_code
_entity_poly.pdbx_strand_id
1 'polypeptide(L)'
;MRVPAWGGTGAAALPWMVLLLLLVVMSMSQAAILEVNGNLSCRCVKTTSDYISPKRYDSIELRPVGSTCRRTEIIIKLKSSAKVCVNPDAPWVKKLLKRIAGTKKR
;
A
#
# COMPACT_ATOMS: atom_id res chain seq x y z
N MET A 1 11.19 -32.84 -60.85
CA MET A 1 9.75 -32.53 -60.93
C MET A 1 9.00 -33.40 -59.92
N ARG A 2 8.46 -32.79 -58.86
CA ARG A 2 7.29 -33.23 -58.07
C ARG A 2 7.14 -32.23 -56.94
N VAL A 3 6.18 -31.32 -57.13
CA VAL A 3 5.69 -30.40 -56.11
C VAL A 3 4.63 -31.15 -55.33
N PRO A 4 4.62 -31.16 -53.99
CA PRO A 4 3.40 -31.45 -53.26
C PRO A 4 2.67 -30.13 -53.01
N ALA A 5 1.48 -30.05 -53.59
CA ALA A 5 0.49 -29.03 -53.33
C ALA A 5 -0.49 -29.49 -52.23
N TRP A 6 -0.96 -28.50 -51.47
CA TRP A 6 -2.26 -28.37 -50.80
C TRP A 6 -2.49 -28.84 -49.35
N GLY A 7 -3.10 -27.92 -48.60
CA GLY A 7 -3.93 -28.15 -47.39
C GLY A 7 -3.31 -27.52 -46.15
N GLY A 8 -3.64 -26.32 -45.67
CA GLY A 8 -4.97 -25.73 -45.51
C GLY A 8 -5.64 -26.29 -44.25
N THR A 9 -5.53 -25.59 -43.11
CA THR A 9 -6.56 -25.48 -42.03
C THR A 9 -6.03 -24.60 -40.89
N GLY A 10 -6.53 -23.37 -40.80
CA GLY A 10 -6.49 -22.58 -39.57
C GLY A 10 -7.41 -23.21 -38.54
N ALA A 11 -6.85 -23.81 -37.49
CA ALA A 11 -7.62 -24.28 -36.33
C ALA A 11 -6.80 -24.38 -35.02
N ALA A 12 -5.47 -24.21 -35.08
CA ALA A 12 -4.60 -24.37 -33.90
C ALA A 12 -4.24 -23.05 -33.19
N ALA A 13 -4.73 -21.91 -33.65
CA ALA A 13 -4.42 -20.60 -33.05
C ALA A 13 -5.25 -20.28 -31.79
N LEU A 14 -6.43 -20.89 -31.66
CA LEU A 14 -7.36 -20.67 -30.55
C LEU A 14 -6.83 -21.14 -29.19
N PRO A 15 -6.28 -22.36 -29.02
CA PRO A 15 -5.80 -22.79 -27.71
C PRO A 15 -4.57 -21.99 -27.25
N TRP A 16 -3.70 -21.59 -28.19
CA TRP A 16 -2.51 -20.79 -27.88
C TRP A 16 -2.87 -19.37 -27.46
N MET A 17 -3.84 -18.73 -28.13
CA MET A 17 -4.38 -17.43 -27.76
C MET A 17 -5.05 -17.46 -26.38
N VAL A 18 -5.83 -18.50 -26.09
CA VAL A 18 -6.48 -18.67 -24.77
C VAL A 18 -5.45 -18.88 -23.66
N LEU A 19 -4.40 -19.68 -23.92
CA LEU A 19 -3.32 -19.90 -22.97
C LEU A 19 -2.54 -18.61 -22.66
N LEU A 20 -2.20 -17.83 -23.68
CA LEU A 20 -1.55 -16.52 -23.51
C LEU A 20 -2.42 -15.54 -22.71
N LEU A 21 -3.74 -15.51 -22.97
CA LEU A 21 -4.68 -14.67 -22.24
C LEU A 21 -4.75 -15.07 -20.75
N LEU A 22 -4.81 -16.38 -20.45
CA LEU A 22 -4.76 -16.91 -19.08
C LEU A 22 -3.47 -16.52 -18.35
N LEU A 23 -2.31 -16.63 -19.00
CA LEU A 23 -1.02 -16.22 -18.44
C LEU A 23 -0.98 -14.72 -18.11
N VAL A 24 -1.51 -13.86 -19.00
CA VAL A 24 -1.58 -12.41 -18.75
C VAL A 24 -2.51 -12.11 -17.56
N VAL A 25 -3.69 -12.73 -17.49
CA VAL A 25 -4.62 -12.54 -16.36
C VAL A 25 -3.99 -12.95 -15.02
N MET A 26 -3.23 -14.05 -14.99
CA MET A 26 -2.52 -14.52 -13.79
C MET A 26 -1.34 -13.62 -13.39
N SER A 27 -0.68 -12.96 -14.35
CA SER A 27 0.38 -11.99 -14.05
C SER A 27 -0.16 -10.69 -13.45
N MET A 28 -1.36 -10.27 -13.87
CA MET A 28 -2.01 -9.05 -13.38
C MET A 28 -2.56 -9.23 -11.96
N SER A 29 -2.91 -10.45 -11.54
CA SER A 29 -3.42 -10.73 -10.20
C SER A 29 -2.32 -10.71 -9.11
N GLN A 30 -1.05 -10.91 -9.48
CA GLN A 30 0.06 -10.92 -8.52
C GLN A 30 0.56 -9.51 -8.11
N ALA A 31 0.17 -8.46 -8.83
CA ALA A 31 0.57 -7.08 -8.50
C ALA A 31 -0.25 -6.44 -7.35
N ALA A 32 -1.24 -7.16 -6.79
CA ALA A 32 -2.14 -6.63 -5.77
C ALA A 32 -1.98 -7.31 -4.39
N ILE A 33 -0.82 -7.92 -4.10
CA ILE A 33 -0.50 -8.32 -2.73
C ILE A 33 -0.05 -7.06 -1.97
N LEU A 34 -1.03 -6.22 -1.64
CA LEU A 34 -0.92 -5.32 -0.52
C LEU A 34 -0.54 -6.17 0.69
N GLU A 35 0.59 -5.83 1.29
CA GLU A 35 0.96 -6.17 2.67
C GLU A 35 -0.17 -5.75 3.63
N VAL A 36 -1.25 -6.53 3.71
CA VAL A 36 -2.30 -6.40 4.72
C VAL A 36 -1.89 -7.27 5.89
N ASN A 37 -0.82 -6.86 6.58
CA ASN A 37 -0.49 -7.38 7.90
C ASN A 37 -1.08 -6.48 9.02
N GLY A 38 -2.23 -5.86 8.74
CA GLY A 38 -2.97 -5.06 9.70
C GLY A 38 -4.00 -5.92 10.40
N ASN A 39 -3.70 -6.34 11.63
CA ASN A 39 -4.66 -6.89 12.59
C ASN A 39 -6.02 -6.19 12.44
N LEU A 40 -7.13 -6.95 12.33
CA LEU A 40 -8.47 -6.53 11.88
C LEU A 40 -9.13 -5.36 12.66
N SER A 41 -8.44 -4.77 13.64
CA SER A 41 -8.92 -3.71 14.52
C SER A 41 -8.04 -2.45 14.58
N CYS A 42 -6.94 -2.40 13.83
CA CYS A 42 -6.10 -1.19 13.74
C CYS A 42 -6.73 -0.15 12.79
N ARG A 43 -6.67 1.15 13.12
CA ARG A 43 -7.28 2.22 12.29
C ARG A 43 -6.50 2.49 11.01
N CYS A 44 -5.20 2.18 11.00
CA CYS A 44 -4.31 2.41 9.88
C CYS A 44 -4.03 1.11 9.14
N VAL A 45 -4.51 1.03 7.90
CA VAL A 45 -4.20 -0.09 6.98
C VAL A 45 -2.81 0.08 6.36
N LYS A 46 -2.45 1.31 6.01
CA LYS A 46 -1.15 1.66 5.41
C LYS A 46 -0.50 2.80 6.18
N THR A 47 0.81 2.73 6.36
CA THR A 47 1.62 3.81 6.94
C THR A 47 2.54 4.38 5.87
N THR A 48 2.67 5.70 5.81
CA THR A 48 3.71 6.37 5.02
C THR A 48 4.91 6.69 5.92
N SER A 49 6.10 6.55 5.35
CA SER A 49 7.35 7.00 5.98
C SER A 49 7.86 8.30 5.37
N ASP A 50 7.17 8.83 4.36
CA ASP A 50 7.54 10.07 3.67
C ASP A 50 7.47 11.27 4.62
N TYR A 51 8.40 12.19 4.45
CA TYR A 51 8.44 13.39 5.27
C TYR A 51 7.29 14.34 4.91
N ILE A 52 6.41 14.61 5.87
CA ILE A 52 5.36 15.62 5.72
C ILE A 52 5.74 16.87 6.51
N SER A 53 5.67 18.04 5.86
CA SER A 53 5.97 19.33 6.52
C SER A 53 4.95 19.67 7.62
N PRO A 54 5.38 20.11 8.82
CA PRO A 54 4.49 20.49 9.91
C PRO A 54 3.50 21.61 9.59
N LYS A 55 3.79 22.44 8.57
CA LYS A 55 2.90 23.53 8.14
C LYS A 55 1.53 23.03 7.65
N ARG A 56 1.48 21.76 7.19
CA ARG A 56 0.27 21.11 6.67
C ARG A 56 -0.54 20.41 7.76
N TYR A 57 -0.01 20.27 8.98
CA TYR A 57 -0.71 19.61 10.06
C TYR A 57 -1.83 20.49 10.57
N ASP A 58 -2.99 19.87 10.77
CA ASP A 58 -4.12 20.44 11.48
C ASP A 58 -4.13 19.91 12.92
N SER A 59 -4.15 18.58 13.07
CA SER A 59 -4.18 17.90 14.36
C SER A 59 -3.37 16.61 14.32
N ILE A 60 -2.78 16.21 15.44
CA ILE A 60 -2.00 14.97 15.56
C ILE A 60 -2.63 14.10 16.64
N GLU A 61 -2.98 12.86 16.28
CA GLU A 61 -3.60 11.88 17.17
C GLU A 61 -2.63 10.71 17.38
N LEU A 62 -2.21 10.50 18.62
CA LEU A 62 -1.39 9.35 19.02
C LEU A 62 -2.29 8.27 19.60
N ARG A 63 -2.11 7.04 19.12
CA ARG A 63 -2.75 5.83 19.63
C ARG A 63 -1.65 4.84 20.01
N PRO A 64 -1.33 4.72 21.31
CA PRO A 64 -0.35 3.73 21.76
C PRO A 64 -0.88 2.31 21.57
N VAL A 65 0.01 1.33 21.72
CA VAL A 65 -0.38 -0.08 21.76
C VAL A 65 -1.48 -0.31 22.82
N GLY A 66 -2.52 -1.03 22.43
CA GLY A 66 -3.66 -1.34 23.28
C GLY A 66 -4.17 -2.77 23.05
N SER A 67 -5.26 -3.14 23.73
CA SER A 67 -5.92 -4.43 23.53
C SER A 67 -6.47 -4.59 22.12
N THR A 68 -6.96 -3.50 21.53
CA THR A 68 -7.56 -3.45 20.19
C THR A 68 -6.52 -3.45 19.06
N CYS A 69 -5.37 -2.81 19.26
CA CYS A 69 -4.30 -2.77 18.26
C CYS A 69 -2.94 -2.90 18.95
N ARG A 70 -2.18 -3.94 18.56
CA ARG A 70 -0.84 -4.26 19.11
C ARG A 70 0.26 -3.35 18.57
N ARG A 71 -0.07 -2.41 17.69
CA ARG A 71 0.86 -1.46 17.07
C ARG A 71 0.56 -0.04 17.54
N THR A 72 1.61 0.75 17.75
CA THR A 72 1.47 2.19 17.92
C THR A 72 1.09 2.82 16.60
N GLU A 73 -0.04 3.53 16.57
CA GLU A 73 -0.50 4.26 15.40
C GLU A 73 -0.40 5.77 15.64
N ILE A 74 0.07 6.49 14.63
CA ILE A 74 0.16 7.94 14.65
C ILE A 74 -0.60 8.45 13.43
N ILE A 75 -1.67 9.19 13.69
CA ILE A 75 -2.57 9.70 12.66
C ILE A 75 -2.42 11.21 12.62
N ILE A 76 -2.00 11.73 11.48
CA ILE A 76 -1.89 13.16 11.23
C ILE A 76 -3.11 13.57 10.40
N LYS A 77 -3.91 14.49 10.94
CA LYS A 77 -4.94 15.21 10.19
C LYS A 77 -4.26 16.41 9.54
N LEU A 78 -4.33 16.49 8.22
CA LEU A 78 -3.86 17.64 7.46
C LEU A 78 -4.94 18.71 7.40
N LYS A 79 -4.54 19.96 7.16
CA LYS A 79 -5.46 21.09 6.93
C LYS A 79 -6.38 20.88 5.72
N SER A 80 -6.00 20.01 4.80
CA SER A 80 -6.84 19.56 3.69
C SER A 80 -7.90 18.53 4.11
N SER A 81 -8.14 18.35 5.42
CA SER A 81 -9.00 17.32 6.02
C SER A 81 -8.59 15.87 5.74
N ALA A 82 -7.44 15.66 5.07
CA ALA A 82 -6.89 14.35 4.79
C ALA A 82 -6.30 13.73 6.06
N LYS A 83 -6.52 12.43 6.27
CA LYS A 83 -5.94 11.65 7.37
C LYS A 83 -4.81 10.80 6.82
N VAL A 84 -3.63 10.94 7.40
CA VAL A 84 -2.44 10.20 6.98
C VAL A 84 -1.87 9.48 8.19
N CYS A 85 -1.71 8.17 8.06
CA CYS A 85 -1.05 7.34 9.07
C CYS A 85 0.45 7.32 8.80
N VAL A 86 1.26 7.57 9.82
CA VAL A 86 2.72 7.64 9.69
C VAL A 86 3.41 6.54 10.49
N ASN A 87 4.54 6.07 9.98
CA ASN A 87 5.30 5.01 10.63
C ASN A 87 6.03 5.54 11.90
N PRO A 88 5.76 5.01 13.11
CA PRO A 88 6.43 5.43 14.33
C PRO A 88 7.95 5.21 14.32
N ASP A 89 8.45 4.29 13.49
CA ASP A 89 9.87 3.97 13.40
C ASP A 89 10.69 5.03 12.64
N ALA A 90 10.01 5.87 11.84
CA ALA A 90 10.66 6.87 11.01
C ALA A 90 11.41 7.93 11.86
N PRO A 91 12.66 8.30 11.52
CA PRO A 91 13.46 9.23 12.33
C PRO A 91 12.82 10.60 12.51
N TRP A 92 12.14 11.11 11.48
CA TRP A 92 11.48 12.41 11.53
C TRP A 92 10.25 12.40 12.45
N VAL A 93 9.53 11.28 12.53
CA VAL A 93 8.37 11.09 13.42
C VAL A 93 8.85 11.10 14.87
N LYS A 94 9.94 10.38 15.19
CA LYS A 94 10.56 10.42 16.53
C LYS A 94 10.96 11.84 16.94
N LYS A 95 11.52 12.64 16.01
CA LYS A 95 11.84 14.06 16.25
C LYS A 95 10.59 14.92 16.45
N LEU A 96 9.53 14.67 15.69
CA LEU A 96 8.24 15.36 15.83
C LEU A 96 7.64 15.11 17.22
N LEU A 97 7.57 13.86 17.66
CA LEU A 97 7.04 13.49 18.97
C LEU A 97 7.84 14.12 20.12
N LYS A 98 9.17 14.14 20.02
CA LYS A 98 10.04 14.83 21.00
C LYS A 98 9.71 16.32 21.10
N ARG A 99 9.49 16.99 19.96
CA ARG A 99 9.11 18.42 19.96
C ARG A 99 7.76 18.65 20.63
N ILE A 100 6.76 17.84 20.30
CA ILE A 100 5.40 17.97 20.87
C ILE A 100 5.40 17.65 22.39
N ALA A 101 6.16 16.63 22.81
CA ALA A 101 6.32 16.31 24.22
C ALA A 101 7.02 17.44 24.99
N GLY A 102 7.99 18.11 24.36
CA GLY A 102 8.66 19.28 24.92
C GLY A 102 7.74 20.49 25.09
N THR A 103 6.81 20.73 24.17
CA THR A 103 5.88 21.87 24.25
C THR A 103 4.79 21.70 25.30
N LYS A 104 4.40 20.47 25.64
CA LYS A 104 3.35 20.20 26.64
C LYS A 104 3.81 20.38 28.09
N LYS A 105 5.11 20.55 28.32
CA LYS A 105 5.71 20.73 29.65
C LYS A 105 5.74 22.22 30.10
N ARG A 106 5.15 23.12 29.31
CA ARG A 106 5.15 24.57 29.57
C ARG A 106 3.76 25.07 29.90
#